data_AF-A0A4D6WWP4-F1
#
_entry.id   AF-A0A4D6WWP4-F1
#
_cell.length_a   1.000
_cell.length_b   1.000
_cell.length_c   1.000
_cell.angle_alpha   90.00
_cell.angle_beta   90.00
_cell.angle_gamma   90.00
#
_symmetry.space_group_name_H-M   'P 1'
#
loop_
_entity.id
_entity.type
_entity.pdbx_description
1 polymer ?
#
loop_
_entity_poly.entity_id
_entity_poly.type
_entity_poly.pdbx_seq_one_letter_code
_entity_poly.pdbx_strand_id
1 'polypeptide(L)' 'MKKFETLDIEVIQNKIIELKKELILYQIKKATKQNIKPHVIKNIKHEISQMLTLETQILS' A
#
# COMPACT_ATOMS: atom_id res chain seq x y z
N MET A 1 15.72 -23.99 5.55
CA MET A 1 15.81 -22.52 5.35
C MET A 1 14.42 -21.96 5.02
N LYS A 2 13.50 -21.82 5.99
CA LYS A 2 12.11 -21.35 5.75
C LYS A 2 11.70 -20.08 6.54
N LYS A 3 12.62 -19.52 7.32
CA LYS A 3 12.34 -18.40 8.24
C LYS A 3 12.45 -17.01 7.61
N PHE A 4 13.10 -16.90 6.45
CA PHE A 4 13.35 -15.60 5.80
C PHE A 4 12.16 -15.13 4.95
N GLU A 5 11.55 -16.02 4.16
CA GLU A 5 10.37 -15.70 3.31
C GLU A 5 9.14 -15.26 4.13
N THR A 6 9.00 -15.78 5.35
CA THR A 6 7.89 -15.43 6.25
C THR A 6 8.02 -14.04 6.86
N LEU A 7 9.25 -13.56 7.05
CA LEU A 7 9.47 -12.17 7.48
C LEU A 7 9.14 -11.20 6.34
N ASP A 8 9.49 -11.56 5.11
CA ASP A 8 9.30 -10.73 3.93
C ASP A 8 7.80 -10.54 3.59
N ILE A 9 6.99 -11.61 3.71
CA ILE A 9 5.54 -11.50 3.47
C ILE A 9 4.85 -10.60 4.50
N GLU A 10 5.22 -10.72 5.78
CA GLU A 10 4.61 -9.93 6.85
C GLU A 10 4.96 -8.44 6.71
N VAL A 11 6.18 -8.13 6.27
CA VAL A 11 6.60 -6.76 5.96
C VAL A 11 5.81 -6.19 4.78
N ILE A 12 5.61 -6.97 3.71
CA ILE A 12 4.82 -6.55 2.54
C ILE A 12 3.37 -6.29 2.95
N GLN A 13 2.77 -7.19 3.72
CA GLN A 13 1.39 -7.05 4.21
C GLN A 13 1.22 -5.81 5.11
N ASN A 14 2.17 -5.61 6.03
CA ASN A 14 2.18 -4.41 6.87
C ASN A 14 2.28 -3.14 6.02
N LYS A 15 3.11 -3.15 4.97
CA LYS A 15 3.23 -2.01 4.06
C LYS A 15 1.96 -1.73 3.26
N ILE A 16 1.28 -2.78 2.79
CA ILE A 16 -0.03 -2.66 2.12
C ILE A 16 -1.06 -2.03 3.07
N ILE A 17 -1.08 -2.43 4.35
CA ILE A 17 -1.98 -1.88 5.36
C ILE A 17 -1.70 -0.39 5.58
N GLU A 18 -0.43 0.01 5.70
CA GLU A 18 -0.04 1.42 5.81
C GLU A 18 -0.52 2.24 4.62
N LEU A 19 -0.24 1.79 3.40
CA LEU A 19 -0.62 2.50 2.17
C LEU A 19 -2.15 2.63 2.03
N LYS A 20 -2.91 1.60 2.44
CA LYS A 20 -4.38 1.66 2.48
C LYS A 20 -4.89 2.70 3.49
N LYS A 21 -4.27 2.78 4.68
CA LYS A 21 -4.60 3.82 5.68
C LYS A 21 -4.31 5.21 5.13
N GLU A 22 -3.17 5.39 4.47
CA GLU A 22 -2.79 6.65 3.84
C GLU A 22 -3.79 7.05 2.74
N LEU A 23 -4.18 6.11 1.88
CA LEU A 23 -5.19 6.33 0.86
C LEU A 23 -6.53 6.80 1.46
N ILE A 24 -6.98 6.18 2.55
CA ILE A 24 -8.20 6.58 3.25
C ILE A 24 -8.07 8.01 3.79
N LEU A 25 -6.93 8.36 4.40
CA LEU A 25 -6.69 9.70 4.88
C LEU A 25 -6.76 10.74 3.74
N TYR A 26 -6.16 10.44 2.59
CA TYR A 26 -6.26 11.32 1.41
C TYR A 26 -7.68 11.44 0.87
N GLN A 27 -8.48 10.38 0.93
CA GLN A 27 -9.89 10.41 0.53
C GLN A 27 -10.74 11.26 1.49
N ILE A 28 -10.47 11.20 2.80
CA ILE A 28 -11.09 12.08 3.79
C ILE A 28 -10.73 13.54 3.53
N LYS A 29 -9.44 13.83 3.27
CA LYS A 29 -8.98 15.19 2.90
C LYS A 29 -9.66 15.69 1.63
N LYS A 30 -9.84 14.82 0.63
CA LYS A 30 -10.59 15.13 -0.60
C LYS A 30 -12.06 15.45 -0.30
N ALA A 31 -12.72 14.62 0.51
CA ALA A 31 -14.13 14.79 0.86
C ALA A 31 -14.37 16.08 1.66
N THR A 32 -13.43 16.45 2.54
CA THR A 32 -13.44 17.69 3.31
C THR A 32 -13.01 18.92 2.51
N LYS A 33 -12.79 18.78 1.18
CA LYS A 33 -12.32 19.84 0.26
C LYS A 33 -11.01 20.50 0.71
N GLN A 34 -10.17 19.78 1.45
CA GLN A 34 -8.83 20.25 1.76
C GLN A 34 -7.97 20.25 0.50
N ASN A 35 -6.95 21.11 0.48
CA ASN A 35 -6.02 21.15 -0.64
C ASN A 35 -5.22 19.84 -0.70
N ILE A 36 -5.50 19.03 -1.73
CA ILE A 36 -4.85 17.74 -1.94
C ILE A 36 -4.13 17.72 -3.28
N LYS A 37 -3.03 16.97 -3.32
CA LYS A 37 -2.25 16.74 -4.53
C LYS A 37 -2.78 15.46 -5.24
N PRO A 38 -3.42 15.55 -6.42
CA PRO A 38 -4.01 14.38 -7.07
C PRO A 38 -2.99 13.28 -7.43
N HIS A 39 -1.75 13.69 -7.74
CA HIS A 39 -0.67 12.75 -8.05
C HIS A 39 -0.29 11.87 -6.85
N VAL A 40 -0.51 12.33 -5.61
CA VAL A 40 -0.20 11.51 -4.43
C VAL A 40 -1.16 10.33 -4.33
N ILE A 41 -2.45 10.53 -4.60
CA ILE A 41 -3.43 9.43 -4.66
C ILE A 41 -3.07 8.44 -5.78
N LYS A 42 -2.60 8.93 -6.93
CA LYS A 42 -2.13 8.07 -8.03
C LYS A 42 -0.93 7.23 -7.61
N ASN A 43 0.06 7.84 -6.96
CA ASN A 43 1.27 7.16 -6.51
C ASN A 43 0.95 6.09 -5.46
N ILE A 44 0.15 6.41 -4.44
CA ILE A 44 -0.25 5.44 -3.41
C ILE A 44 -0.98 4.24 -4.02
N LYS A 45 -1.90 4.46 -4.97
CA LYS A 45 -2.57 3.35 -5.67
C LYS A 45 -1.61 2.50 -6.48
N HIS A 46 -0.62 3.12 -7.12
CA HIS A 46 0.39 2.41 -7.89
C HIS A 46 1.29 1.56 -6.98
N GLU A 47 1.74 2.11 -5.86
CA GLU A 47 2.53 1.41 -4.85
C GLU A 47 1.76 0.22 -4.26
N ILE A 48 0.47 0.38 -3.92
CA ILE A 48 -0.37 -0.74 -3.47
C ILE A 48 -0.40 -1.85 -4.53
N SER A 49 -0.56 -1.50 -5.81
CA SER A 49 -0.58 -2.49 -6.90
C SER A 49 0.74 -3.25 -7.01
N GLN A 50 1.89 -2.55 -6.90
CA GLN A 50 3.20 -3.19 -6.93
C GLN A 50 3.38 -4.16 -5.75
N MET A 51 2.99 -3.74 -4.55
CA MET A 51 3.12 -4.56 -3.35
C MET A 51 2.25 -5.82 -3.43
N LEU A 52 1.03 -5.73 -3.96
CA LEU A 52 0.16 -6.89 -4.19
C LEU A 52 0.73 -7.85 -5.24
N THR A 53 1.40 -7.33 -6.28
CA THR A 53 2.10 -8.16 -7.27
C THR A 53 3.25 -8.93 -6.62
N LEU A 54 4.06 -8.26 -5.78
CA LEU A 54 5.14 -8.91 -5.03
C LEU A 54 4.60 -9.97 -4.07
N GLU A 55 3.53 -9.66 -3.32
CA GLU A 55 2.85 -10.62 -2.44
C GLU A 55 2.41 -11.86 -3.21
N THR A 56 1.79 -11.68 -4.39
CA THR A 56 1.34 -12.77 -5.25
C THR A 56 2.52 -13.63 -5.74
N GLN A 57 3.63 -13.01 -6.14
CA GLN A 57 4.83 -13.72 -6.61
C GLN A 57 5.52 -14.55 -5.50
N ILE A 58 5.40 -14.13 -4.24
CA ILE A 58 5.97 -14.86 -3.10
C ILE A 58 5.06 -16.03 -2.67
N LEU A 59 3.75 -15.88 -2.84
CA LEU A 59 2.75 -16.90 -2.49
C LEU A 59 2.53 -17.95 -3.59
N SER A 60 2.82 -17.61 -4.86
CA SER A 60 2.70 -18.49 -6.03
C SER A 60 3.87 -19.46 -6.14
#